data_AF-A0A6F8T0B2-F1
#
_entry.id   AF-A0A6F8T0B2-F1
#
_cell.length_a   1.000
_cell.length_b   1.000
_cell.length_c   1.000
_cell.angle_alpha   90.00
_cell.angle_beta   90.00
_cell.angle_gamma   90.00
#
_symmetry.space_group_name_H-M   'P 1'
#
loop_
_entity.id
_entity.type
_entity.pdbx_description
1 polymer ?
#
loop_
_entity_poly.entity_id
_entity_poly.type
_entity_poly.pdbx_seq_one_letter_code
_entity_poly.pdbx_strand_id
1 'polypeptide(L)'
;MNKTMNCFFFSIAFLVSTKGVTTSEPFKKWMLTSYELFPGKALMLRNSLPNTITSLCHMNVVSSQSHNILIKVLSGSGQINGTSVAKGQTLVQTVQNMQVIPVTANSGAKAELTNLGPYTVTASCG
;
A
#
# COMPACT_ATOMS: atom_id res chain seq x y z
N MET A 1 17.72 60.68 17.47
CA MET A 1 18.47 60.69 18.74
C MET A 1 18.51 59.27 19.30
N ASN A 2 19.72 58.83 19.62
CA ASN A 2 20.07 57.49 20.12
C ASN A 2 19.39 57.17 21.46
N LYS A 3 19.08 55.90 21.69
CA LYS A 3 19.66 55.22 22.86
C LYS A 3 19.84 53.73 22.63
N THR A 4 21.08 53.33 22.83
CA THR A 4 21.68 52.01 22.73
C THR A 4 21.42 51.18 24.00
N MET A 5 21.42 49.84 23.83
CA MET A 5 22.13 48.87 24.68
C MET A 5 21.50 48.52 26.06
N ASN A 6 21.09 47.27 26.30
CA ASN A 6 22.01 46.20 26.73
C ASN A 6 21.32 44.83 26.94
N CYS A 7 22.14 43.79 26.86
CA CYS A 7 21.86 42.36 26.85
C CYS A 7 21.21 41.79 28.13
N PHE A 8 20.36 40.78 27.97
CA PHE A 8 20.37 39.62 28.85
C PHE A 8 20.24 38.34 28.02
N PHE A 9 21.34 37.59 27.97
CA PHE A 9 21.40 36.23 27.48
C PHE A 9 20.61 35.34 28.45
N PHE A 10 19.60 34.63 27.95
CA PHE A 10 19.17 33.38 28.57
C PHE A 10 19.07 32.32 27.46
N SER A 11 20.18 31.59 27.30
CA SER A 11 20.23 30.34 26.55
C SER A 11 19.32 29.34 27.25
N ILE A 12 18.15 29.08 26.69
CA ILE A 12 17.43 27.84 26.96
C ILE A 12 17.75 26.90 25.80
N ALA A 13 18.74 26.05 26.01
CA ALA A 13 18.97 24.90 25.15
C ALA A 13 17.80 23.93 25.36
N PHE A 14 16.75 24.06 24.55
CA PHE A 14 15.74 23.03 24.46
C PHE A 14 16.32 21.88 23.65
N LEU A 15 16.78 20.83 24.34
CA LEU A 15 17.04 19.54 23.73
C LEU A 15 15.69 18.95 23.30
N VAL A 16 15.20 19.35 22.12
CA VAL A 16 14.13 18.61 21.46
C VAL A 16 14.75 17.30 20.98
N SER A 17 14.60 16.27 21.80
CA SER A 17 14.83 14.90 21.38
C SER A 17 13.78 14.56 20.32
N THR A 18 14.10 14.80 19.05
CA THR A 18 13.34 14.24 17.93
C THR A 18 13.59 12.74 17.94
N LYS A 19 12.77 11.99 18.69
CA LYS A 19 12.65 10.56 18.41
C LYS A 19 12.03 10.46 17.02
N GLY A 20 12.90 10.30 16.01
CA GLY A 20 12.50 9.89 14.68
C GLY A 20 11.81 8.54 14.82
N VAL A 21 10.48 8.55 14.82
CA VAL A 21 9.67 7.35 14.71
C VAL A 21 9.75 6.94 13.25
N THR A 22 10.79 6.17 12.93
CA THR A 22 10.85 5.46 11.66
C THR A 22 9.91 4.26 11.80
N THR A 23 8.61 4.45 11.53
CA THR A 23 7.72 3.33 11.26
C THR A 23 8.12 2.73 9.92
N SER A 24 9.13 1.87 9.92
CA SER A 24 9.33 0.92 8.83
C SER A 24 8.20 -0.10 8.94
N GLU A 25 7.10 0.12 8.21
CA GLU A 25 6.12 -0.93 8.00
C GLU A 25 6.86 -2.17 7.46
N PRO A 26 6.62 -3.38 8.01
CA PRO A 26 7.30 -4.57 7.54
C PRO A 26 6.89 -4.83 6.08
N PHE A 27 7.82 -4.60 5.15
CA PHE A 27 7.68 -4.96 3.75
C PHE A 27 7.45 -6.48 3.64
N LYS A 28 6.20 -6.90 3.45
CA LYS A 28 5.83 -8.31 3.34
C LYS A 28 6.33 -8.87 2.00
N LYS A 29 7.34 -9.74 2.06
CA LYS A 29 7.95 -10.45 0.93
C LYS A 29 6.90 -11.30 0.20
N TRP A 30 6.84 -11.21 -1.13
CA TRP A 30 5.80 -11.78 -2.03
C TRP A 30 5.91 -13.31 -2.26
N MET A 31 6.12 -14.10 -1.19
CA MET A 31 6.14 -15.58 -1.24
C MET A 31 4.93 -16.12 -0.45
N LEU A 32 4.04 -16.89 -1.11
CA LEU A 32 2.76 -17.41 -0.60
C LEU A 32 2.14 -16.51 0.47
N THR A 33 1.75 -15.33 0.03
CA THR A 33 1.49 -14.22 0.93
C THR A 33 -0.01 -13.99 0.98
N SER A 34 -0.60 -14.32 2.12
CA SER A 34 -1.94 -13.84 2.45
C SER A 34 -1.86 -12.34 2.76
N TYR A 35 -2.76 -11.54 2.18
CA TYR A 35 -2.85 -10.10 2.39
C TYR A 35 -4.20 -9.77 3.00
N GLU A 36 -4.20 -9.02 4.09
CA GLU A 36 -5.42 -8.51 4.71
C GLU A 36 -5.64 -7.07 4.28
N LEU A 37 -6.78 -6.81 3.64
CA LEU A 37 -7.21 -5.49 3.20
C LEU A 37 -8.33 -5.01 4.11
N PHE A 38 -7.96 -4.25 5.14
CA PHE A 38 -8.93 -3.64 6.05
C PHE A 38 -9.74 -2.55 5.33
N PRO A 39 -11.03 -2.38 5.67
CA PRO A 39 -11.88 -1.31 5.13
C PRO A 39 -11.23 0.07 5.22
N GLY A 40 -11.17 0.78 4.10
CA GLY A 40 -10.66 2.15 3.99
C GLY A 40 -9.14 2.30 4.21
N LYS A 41 -8.40 1.23 4.49
CA LYS A 41 -6.94 1.29 4.68
C LYS A 41 -6.22 0.89 3.41
N ALA A 42 -5.24 1.71 3.04
CA ALA A 42 -4.34 1.44 1.94
C ALA A 42 -3.29 0.39 2.33
N LEU A 43 -3.09 -0.61 1.48
CA LEU A 43 -2.02 -1.60 1.56
C LEU A 43 -1.07 -1.42 0.39
N MET A 44 0.21 -1.31 0.68
CA MET A 44 1.26 -1.12 -0.31
C MET A 44 1.89 -2.43 -0.74
N LEU A 45 1.81 -2.74 -2.04
CA LEU A 45 2.44 -3.91 -2.65
C LEU A 45 3.53 -3.48 -3.64
N ARG A 46 4.62 -4.24 -3.67
CA ARG A 46 5.76 -3.97 -4.56
C ARG A 46 6.42 -5.26 -5.05
N ASN A 47 6.70 -5.32 -6.34
CA ASN A 47 7.57 -6.34 -6.91
C ASN A 47 9.01 -5.84 -6.82
N SER A 48 9.74 -6.32 -5.82
CA SER A 48 11.16 -6.02 -5.63
C SER A 48 12.08 -7.03 -6.33
N LEU A 49 11.52 -8.03 -7.03
CA LEU A 49 12.29 -9.00 -7.80
C LEU A 49 12.69 -8.40 -9.15
N PRO A 50 13.82 -8.86 -9.73
CA PRO A 50 14.25 -8.42 -11.07
C PRO A 50 13.35 -8.94 -12.20
N ASN A 51 12.49 -9.92 -11.92
CA ASN A 51 11.61 -10.56 -12.90
C ASN A 51 10.13 -10.20 -12.66
N THR A 52 9.30 -10.41 -13.67
CA THR A 52 7.84 -10.36 -13.52
C THR A 52 7.34 -11.47 -12.61
N ILE A 53 6.46 -11.12 -11.67
CA ILE A 53 5.73 -12.09 -10.84
C ILE A 53 4.37 -12.33 -11.50
N THR A 54 3.99 -13.60 -11.58
CA THR A 54 2.64 -14.04 -11.95
C THR A 54 2.11 -14.91 -10.83
N SER A 55 0.89 -14.63 -10.37
CA SER A 55 0.27 -15.38 -9.26
C SER A 55 -1.24 -15.42 -9.42
N LEU A 56 -1.85 -16.45 -8.84
CA LEU A 56 -3.29 -16.54 -8.66
C LEU A 56 -3.65 -16.14 -7.23
N CYS A 57 -4.43 -15.08 -7.08
CA CYS A 57 -4.89 -14.60 -5.79
C CYS A 57 -6.29 -15.14 -5.50
N HIS A 58 -6.40 -15.97 -4.46
CA HIS A 58 -7.67 -16.46 -3.94
C HIS A 58 -8.25 -15.45 -2.96
N MET A 59 -9.43 -14.91 -3.28
CA MET A 59 -10.12 -13.92 -2.47
C MET A 59 -11.04 -14.61 -1.47
N ASN A 60 -10.91 -14.25 -0.21
CA ASN A 60 -11.82 -14.63 0.86
C ASN A 60 -12.46 -13.37 1.41
N VAL A 61 -13.78 -13.27 1.22
CA VAL A 61 -14.61 -12.15 1.69
C VAL A 61 -15.88 -12.71 2.30
N VAL A 62 -16.60 -11.90 3.07
CA VAL A 62 -17.90 -12.31 3.62
C VAL A 62 -18.82 -12.76 2.48
N SER A 63 -19.32 -14.00 2.55
CA SER A 63 -19.97 -14.71 1.45
C SER A 63 -21.22 -14.04 0.88
N SER A 64 -21.88 -13.18 1.67
CA SER A 64 -23.10 -12.47 1.28
C SER A 64 -22.85 -11.16 0.53
N GLN A 65 -21.59 -10.72 0.33
CA GLN A 65 -21.30 -9.39 -0.21
C GLN A 65 -20.13 -9.36 -1.20
N SER A 66 -20.30 -8.58 -2.27
CA SER A 66 -19.19 -8.18 -3.14
C SER A 66 -18.44 -6.99 -2.54
N HIS A 67 -17.12 -6.96 -2.71
CA HIS A 67 -16.27 -5.88 -2.23
C HIS A 67 -15.57 -5.21 -3.40
N ASN A 68 -15.40 -3.89 -3.37
CA ASN A 68 -14.65 -3.18 -4.38
C ASN A 68 -13.25 -2.88 -3.84
N ILE A 69 -12.21 -3.32 -4.55
CA ILE A 69 -10.82 -2.99 -4.24
C ILE A 69 -10.36 -1.94 -5.24
N LEU A 70 -10.01 -0.76 -4.75
CA LEU A 70 -9.34 0.27 -5.52
C LEU A 70 -7.87 -0.10 -5.64
N ILE A 71 -7.34 -0.18 -6.85
CA ILE A 71 -5.93 -0.36 -7.13
C ILE A 71 -5.40 0.90 -7.81
N LYS A 72 -4.36 1.50 -7.25
CA LYS A 72 -3.65 2.64 -7.83
C LYS A 72 -2.19 2.25 -8.11
N VAL A 73 -1.78 2.29 -9.37
CA VAL A 73 -0.41 1.91 -9.75
C VAL A 73 0.52 3.12 -9.60
N LEU A 74 1.47 3.02 -8.68
CA LEU A 74 2.40 4.11 -8.36
C LEU A 74 3.68 4.07 -9.22
N SER A 75 4.12 2.87 -9.61
CA SER A 75 5.24 2.67 -10.54
C SER A 75 5.13 1.34 -11.27
N GLY A 76 5.81 1.23 -12.40
CA GLY A 76 5.83 0.02 -13.23
C GLY A 76 4.48 -0.28 -13.89
N SER A 77 4.25 -1.55 -14.18
CA SER A 77 3.05 -2.05 -14.85
C SER A 77 2.79 -3.52 -14.52
N GLY A 78 1.62 -4.01 -14.91
CA GLY A 78 1.19 -5.39 -14.66
C GLY A 78 -0.19 -5.64 -15.23
N GLN A 79 -0.81 -6.72 -14.78
CA GLN A 79 -2.19 -7.06 -15.13
C GLN A 79 -2.96 -7.52 -13.91
N ILE A 80 -4.23 -7.16 -13.84
CA ILE A 80 -5.16 -7.59 -12.80
C ILE A 80 -6.39 -8.14 -13.50
N ASN A 81 -6.68 -9.42 -13.30
CA ASN A 81 -7.78 -10.10 -13.96
C ASN A 81 -7.76 -9.96 -15.50
N GLY A 82 -6.56 -10.04 -16.10
CA GLY A 82 -6.35 -9.82 -17.55
C GLY A 82 -6.41 -8.35 -18.01
N THR A 83 -6.71 -7.40 -17.12
CA THR A 83 -6.70 -5.97 -17.43
C THR A 83 -5.31 -5.40 -17.19
N SER A 84 -4.67 -4.90 -18.25
CA SER A 84 -3.38 -4.22 -18.17
C SER A 84 -3.47 -2.89 -17.42
N VAL A 85 -2.56 -2.68 -16.48
CA VAL A 85 -2.46 -1.44 -15.70
C VAL A 85 -1.01 -0.95 -15.66
N ALA A 86 -0.83 0.37 -15.66
CA ALA A 86 0.47 1.03 -15.65
C ALA A 86 0.48 2.24 -14.72
N LYS A 87 1.68 2.76 -14.41
CA LYS A 87 1.89 3.93 -13.56
C LYS A 87 0.89 5.05 -13.84
N GLY A 88 0.28 5.56 -12.76
CA GLY A 88 -0.69 6.66 -12.80
C GLY A 88 -2.12 6.20 -13.06
N GLN A 89 -2.33 4.94 -13.48
CA GLN A 89 -3.66 4.39 -13.67
C GLN A 89 -4.24 3.84 -12.37
N THR A 90 -5.56 3.81 -12.36
CA THR A 90 -6.39 3.30 -11.28
C THR A 90 -7.38 2.30 -11.86
N LEU A 91 -7.63 1.22 -11.13
CA LEU A 91 -8.62 0.19 -11.46
C LEU A 91 -9.48 -0.08 -10.22
N VAL A 92 -10.78 -0.23 -10.38
CA VAL A 92 -11.65 -0.78 -9.33
C VAL A 92 -11.98 -2.21 -9.70
N GLN A 93 -11.53 -3.16 -8.89
CA GLN A 93 -11.81 -4.57 -9.06
C GLN A 93 -12.88 -4.99 -8.05
N THR A 94 -14.05 -5.40 -8.55
CA THR A 94 -15.06 -6.05 -7.72
C THR A 94 -14.63 -7.48 -7.45
N VAL A 95 -14.66 -7.89 -6.18
CA VAL A 95 -14.27 -9.21 -5.72
C VAL A 95 -15.41 -9.89 -4.97
N GLN A 96 -15.55 -11.19 -5.17
CA GLN A 96 -16.52 -12.05 -4.49
C GLN A 96 -15.81 -13.15 -3.71
N ASN A 97 -16.55 -13.82 -2.82
CA ASN A 97 -15.97 -14.88 -2.00
C ASN A 97 -15.54 -16.06 -2.87
N MET A 98 -14.38 -16.62 -2.55
CA MET A 98 -13.72 -17.70 -3.29
C MET A 98 -13.35 -17.36 -4.75
N GLN A 99 -13.43 -16.10 -5.15
CA GLN A 99 -13.01 -15.68 -6.49
C GLN A 99 -11.48 -15.84 -6.63
N VAL A 100 -11.04 -16.32 -7.78
CA VAL A 100 -9.63 -16.39 -8.15
C VAL A 100 -9.32 -15.27 -9.13
N ILE A 101 -8.30 -14.47 -8.82
CA ILE A 101 -7.90 -13.32 -9.63
C ILE A 101 -6.46 -13.52 -10.09
N PRO A 102 -6.20 -13.67 -11.40
CA PRO A 102 -4.84 -13.69 -11.90
C PRO A 102 -4.22 -12.29 -11.82
N VAL A 103 -3.02 -12.21 -11.27
CA VAL A 103 -2.26 -10.97 -11.13
C VAL A 103 -0.87 -11.15 -11.70
N THR A 104 -0.43 -10.18 -12.50
CA THR A 104 0.97 -10.05 -12.90
C THR A 104 1.51 -8.70 -12.45
N ALA A 105 2.75 -8.68 -12.01
CA ALA A 105 3.46 -7.47 -11.60
C ALA A 105 4.85 -7.49 -12.22
N ASN A 106 5.13 -6.59 -13.16
CA ASN A 106 6.46 -6.48 -13.75
C ASN A 106 7.49 -6.04 -12.71
N SER A 107 8.78 -6.23 -13.01
CA SER A 107 9.85 -5.82 -12.10
C SER A 107 9.72 -4.35 -11.71
N GLY A 108 9.83 -4.05 -10.42
CA GLY A 108 9.72 -2.69 -9.90
C GLY A 108 8.29 -2.13 -9.85
N ALA A 109 7.26 -2.92 -10.22
CA ALA A 109 5.88 -2.50 -10.08
C ALA A 109 5.52 -2.23 -8.61
N LYS A 110 4.79 -1.13 -8.37
CA LYS A 110 4.32 -0.73 -7.05
C LYS A 110 2.87 -0.29 -7.17
N ALA A 111 2.01 -0.80 -6.29
CA ALA A 111 0.61 -0.47 -6.26
C ALA A 111 0.13 -0.24 -4.82
N GLU A 112 -0.87 0.63 -4.70
CA GLU A 112 -1.65 0.85 -3.49
C GLU A 112 -3.00 0.19 -3.70
N LEU A 113 -3.39 -0.68 -2.77
CA LEU A 113 -4.69 -1.34 -2.78
C LEU A 113 -5.52 -0.82 -1.60
N THR A 114 -6.76 -0.40 -1.85
CA THR A 114 -7.68 0.05 -0.81
C THR A 114 -8.99 -0.71 -0.91
N ASN A 115 -9.39 -1.37 0.17
CA ASN A 115 -10.70 -1.99 0.25
C ASN A 115 -11.76 -0.92 0.50
N LEU A 116 -12.65 -0.72 -0.48
CA LEU A 116 -13.78 0.21 -0.40
C LEU A 116 -15.04 -0.45 0.21
N GLY A 117 -14.99 -1.74 0.51
CA GLY A 117 -16.07 -2.49 1.13
C GLY A 117 -16.07 -2.39 2.66
N PRO A 118 -17.16 -2.84 3.31
CA PRO A 118 -17.36 -2.68 4.75
C PRO A 118 -16.64 -3.72 5.62
N TYR A 119 -16.20 -4.85 5.07
CA TYR A 119 -15.50 -5.91 5.81
C TYR A 119 -14.10 -6.16 5.27
N THR A 120 -13.22 -6.71 6.11
CA THR A 120 -11.88 -7.12 5.72
C THR A 120 -11.93 -8.16 4.60
N VAL A 121 -11.08 -7.96 3.60
CA VAL A 121 -10.86 -8.90 2.49
C VAL A 121 -9.50 -9.55 2.66
N THR A 122 -9.45 -10.88 2.56
CA THR A 122 -8.18 -11.61 2.57
C THR A 122 -7.86 -12.12 1.18
N ALA A 123 -6.65 -11.87 0.69
CA ALA A 123 -6.17 -12.34 -0.61
C ALA A 123 -4.96 -13.24 -0.43
N SER A 124 -5.08 -14.53 -0.76
CA SER A 124 -3.97 -15.49 -0.71
C SER A 124 -3.38 -15.68 -2.10
N CYS A 125 -2.19 -15.13 -2.34
CA CYS A 125 -1.52 -15.20 -3.65
C CYS A 125 -0.35 -16.19 -3.60
N GLY A 126 -0.36 -17.18 -4.50
CA GLY A 126 0.68 -18.20 -4.67
C GLY A 126 0.89 -18.59 -6.12
#